data_AF-A0A535DG63-F1
#
_entry.id   AF-A0A535DG63-F1
#
_cell.length_a   1.000
_cell.length_b   1.000
_cell.length_c   1.000
_cell.angle_alpha   90.00
_cell.angle_beta   90.00
_cell.angle_gamma   90.00
#
_symmetry.space_group_name_H-M   'P 1'
#
loop_
_entity.id
_entity.type
_entity.pdbx_description
1 polymer ?
#
loop_
_entity_poly.entity_id
_entity_poly.type
_entity_poly.pdbx_seq_one_letter_code
_entity_poly.pdbx_strand_id
1 'polypeptide(L)'
;EEMVKELRGIIGPEPEVEVTLVGPAQPEIDLSQFDLFASVLKEADPGCVPVPSLVTGGTDARHFARLGIRTYGFLPLNVPPDFNSSPTIHAADERVPVSALEFGAECVYEAVTRYRG
;
A
#
# COMPACT_ATOMS: atom_id res chain seq x y z
N GLU A 1 23.63 1.04 3.94
CA GLU A 1 25.08 0.76 3.90
C GLU A 1 25.41 -0.51 3.14
N GLU A 2 24.70 -1.61 3.36
CA GLU A 2 24.88 -2.88 2.62
C GLU A 2 24.67 -2.73 1.10
N MET A 3 23.57 -2.11 0.66
CA MET A 3 23.30 -1.85 -0.76
C MET A 3 24.43 -1.08 -1.46
N VAL A 4 25.01 -0.05 -0.83
CA VAL A 4 26.13 0.71 -1.41
C VAL A 4 27.39 -0.15 -1.46
N LYS A 5 27.65 -0.96 -0.44
CA LYS A 5 28.78 -1.90 -0.42
C LYS A 5 28.66 -2.94 -1.54
N GLU A 6 27.49 -3.51 -1.74
CA GLU A 6 27.22 -4.46 -2.83
C GLU A 6 27.38 -3.79 -4.20
N LEU A 7 26.79 -2.61 -4.38
CA LEU A 7 26.93 -1.83 -5.61
C LEU A 7 28.41 -1.55 -5.93
N ARG A 8 29.22 -1.18 -4.93
CA ARG A 8 30.66 -0.96 -5.07
C ARG A 8 31.43 -2.21 -5.49
N GLY A 9 31.00 -3.39 -5.04
CA GLY A 9 31.56 -4.66 -5.51
C GLY A 9 31.34 -4.90 -7.02
N ILE A 10 30.29 -4.30 -7.61
CA ILE A 10 29.92 -4.46 -9.01
C ILE A 10 30.56 -3.37 -9.89
N ILE A 11 30.51 -2.11 -9.46
CA ILE A 11 30.92 -0.96 -10.29
C ILE A 11 32.38 -0.51 -10.09
N GLY A 12 33.06 -1.03 -9.07
CA GLY A 12 34.43 -0.65 -8.72
C GLY A 12 34.56 0.70 -8.00
N PRO A 13 35.81 1.16 -7.77
CA PRO A 13 36.09 2.33 -6.95
C PRO A 13 36.01 3.67 -7.71
N GLU A 14 36.16 3.67 -9.04
CA GLU A 14 36.32 4.90 -9.83
C GLU A 14 35.07 5.80 -9.86
N PRO A 15 33.83 5.30 -10.04
CA PRO A 15 32.65 6.16 -10.07
C PRO A 15 32.42 6.84 -8.72
N GLU A 16 32.04 8.12 -8.70
CA GLU A 16 31.51 8.74 -7.50
C GLU A 16 30.10 8.22 -7.21
N VAL A 17 29.81 7.92 -5.94
CA VAL A 17 28.48 7.47 -5.49
C VAL A 17 28.05 8.37 -4.36
N GLU A 18 27.00 9.15 -4.59
CA GLU A 18 26.38 10.01 -3.60
C GLU A 18 25.00 9.44 -3.24
N VAL A 19 24.75 9.27 -1.94
CA VAL A 19 23.41 8.93 -1.44
C VAL A 19 22.71 10.22 -1.03
N THR A 20 21.78 10.69 -1.85
CA THR A 20 21.08 11.96 -1.64
C THR A 20 19.94 11.86 -0.62
N LEU A 21 19.33 10.68 -0.51
CA LEU A 21 18.19 10.46 0.37
C LEU A 21 18.16 9.03 0.90
N VAL A 22 18.02 8.91 2.22
CA VAL A 22 17.64 7.66 2.90
C VAL A 22 16.37 7.94 3.69
N GLY A 23 15.27 7.34 3.25
CA GLY A 23 13.99 7.42 3.95
C GLY A 23 13.96 6.54 5.20
N PRO A 24 12.98 6.75 6.10
CA PRO A 24 12.79 5.85 7.23
C PRO A 24 12.41 4.44 6.76
N ALA A 25 12.75 3.44 7.58
CA ALA A 25 12.37 2.06 7.34
C ALA A 25 10.85 1.88 7.39
N GLN A 26 10.36 0.83 6.73
CA GLN A 26 8.96 0.43 6.89
C GLN A 26 8.70 0.02 8.36
N PRO A 27 7.53 0.35 8.92
CA PRO A 27 7.17 -0.10 10.25
C PRO A 27 7.02 -1.61 10.32
N GLU A 28 7.04 -2.16 11.54
CA GLU A 28 6.61 -3.53 11.77
C GLU A 28 5.16 -3.73 11.31
N ILE A 29 4.88 -4.91 10.78
CA ILE A 29 3.55 -5.25 10.27
C ILE A 29 2.60 -5.41 11.46
N ASP A 30 1.58 -4.57 11.52
CA ASP A 30 0.47 -4.67 12.48
C ASP A 30 -0.82 -4.99 11.70
N LEU A 31 -1.33 -6.22 11.86
CA LEU A 31 -2.57 -6.69 11.23
C LEU A 31 -3.80 -6.58 12.15
N SER A 32 -3.73 -5.83 13.27
CA SER A 32 -4.82 -5.75 14.25
C SER A 32 -6.15 -5.23 13.68
N GLN A 33 -6.10 -4.44 12.60
CA GLN A 33 -7.28 -3.93 11.89
C GLN A 33 -7.75 -4.82 10.73
N PHE A 34 -7.06 -5.93 10.47
CA PHE A 34 -7.38 -6.81 9.35
C PHE A 34 -8.81 -7.35 9.45
N ASP A 35 -9.24 -7.81 10.62
CA ASP A 35 -10.58 -8.38 10.81
C ASP A 35 -11.68 -7.34 10.58
N LEU A 36 -11.46 -6.08 11.00
CA LEU A 36 -12.38 -4.97 10.71
C LEU A 36 -12.53 -4.76 9.20
N PHE A 37 -11.41 -4.58 8.49
CA PHE A 37 -11.44 -4.38 7.03
C PHE A 37 -12.00 -5.59 6.29
N ALA A 38 -11.65 -6.80 6.71
CA ALA A 38 -12.17 -8.04 6.15
C ALA A 38 -13.69 -8.16 6.33
N SER A 39 -14.23 -7.74 7.49
CA SER A 39 -15.68 -7.73 7.72
C SER A 39 -16.41 -6.78 6.78
N VAL A 40 -15.90 -5.55 6.62
CA VAL A 40 -16.47 -4.54 5.72
C VAL A 40 -16.49 -5.04 4.27
N LEU A 41 -15.38 -5.65 3.82
CA LEU A 41 -15.29 -6.23 2.49
C LEU A 41 -16.29 -7.38 2.28
N LYS A 42 -16.44 -8.29 3.25
CA LYS A 42 -17.37 -9.41 3.15
C LYS A 42 -18.84 -8.99 3.17
N GLU A 43 -19.17 -7.89 3.85
CA GLU A 43 -20.52 -7.35 3.81
C GLU A 43 -20.82 -6.66 2.47
N ALA A 44 -19.84 -5.95 1.92
CA ALA A 44 -19.97 -5.28 0.62
C ALA A 44 -19.94 -6.27 -0.57
N ASP A 45 -19.18 -7.37 -0.46
CA ASP A 45 -19.14 -8.48 -1.41
C ASP A 45 -19.06 -9.82 -0.66
N PRO A 46 -20.21 -10.51 -0.44
CA PRO A 46 -20.26 -11.78 0.28
C PRO A 46 -19.43 -12.92 -0.35
N GLY A 47 -19.08 -12.81 -1.63
CA GLY A 47 -18.25 -13.79 -2.32
C GLY A 47 -16.75 -13.55 -2.17
N CYS A 48 -16.33 -12.41 -1.62
CA CYS A 48 -14.92 -12.05 -1.57
C CYS A 48 -14.12 -12.86 -0.54
N VAL A 49 -12.82 -13.00 -0.81
CA VAL A 49 -11.84 -13.56 0.13
C VAL A 49 -10.81 -12.48 0.45
N PRO A 50 -10.88 -11.83 1.63
CA PRO A 50 -9.90 -10.82 2.02
C PRO A 50 -8.51 -11.44 2.23
N VAL A 51 -7.48 -10.84 1.63
CA VAL A 51 -6.08 -11.28 1.76
C VAL A 51 -5.19 -10.06 1.98
N PRO A 52 -4.24 -10.08 2.94
CA PRO A 52 -3.23 -9.04 3.06
C PRO A 52 -2.37 -8.95 1.79
N SER A 53 -2.11 -7.74 1.32
CA SER A 53 -1.26 -7.49 0.15
C SER A 53 -0.03 -6.67 0.55
N LEU A 54 1.08 -6.91 -0.15
CA LEU A 54 2.33 -6.17 0.01
C LEU A 54 2.63 -5.41 -1.27
N VAL A 55 2.90 -4.12 -1.13
CA VAL A 55 3.40 -3.27 -2.21
C VAL A 55 4.91 -3.09 -2.05
N THR A 56 5.64 -3.16 -3.16
CA THR A 56 7.10 -2.94 -3.17
C THR A 56 7.48 -1.46 -3.12
N GLY A 57 6.54 -0.58 -3.47
CA GLY A 57 6.69 0.87 -3.33
C GLY A 57 6.65 1.32 -1.88
N GLY A 58 7.38 2.39 -1.56
CA GLY A 58 7.30 2.98 -0.23
C GLY A 58 6.15 3.98 -0.12
N THR A 59 5.27 3.80 0.87
CA THR A 59 4.15 4.71 1.17
C THR A 59 4.50 5.72 2.27
N ASP A 60 3.59 6.65 2.61
CA ASP A 60 3.77 7.58 3.73
C ASP A 60 3.74 6.90 5.11
N ALA A 61 3.33 5.63 5.17
CA ALA A 61 3.35 4.78 6.37
C ALA A 61 4.67 4.87 7.14
N ARG A 62 5.81 4.76 6.43
CA ARG A 62 7.16 4.85 7.03
C ARG A 62 7.44 6.18 7.72
N HIS A 63 6.77 7.25 7.32
CA HIS A 63 6.91 8.56 7.94
C HIS A 63 5.97 8.68 9.15
N PHE A 64 4.71 8.27 9.01
CA PHE A 64 3.70 8.34 10.07
C PHE A 64 3.99 7.39 11.24
N ALA A 65 4.61 6.25 11.00
CA ALA A 65 5.01 5.31 12.05
C ALA A 65 5.92 5.96 13.11
N ARG A 66 6.79 6.90 12.71
CA ARG A 66 7.67 7.62 13.65
C ARG A 66 6.91 8.56 14.59
N LEU A 67 5.67 8.91 14.24
CA LEU A 67 4.76 9.69 15.06
C LEU A 67 3.87 8.80 15.96
N GLY A 68 4.08 7.48 15.94
CA GLY A 68 3.23 6.51 16.63
C GLY A 68 1.89 6.25 15.94
N ILE A 69 1.70 6.77 14.71
CA ILE A 69 0.50 6.52 13.92
C ILE A 69 0.66 5.16 13.24
N ARG A 70 -0.21 4.22 13.60
CA ARG A 70 -0.29 2.92 12.96
C ARG A 70 -0.97 3.07 11.61
N THR A 71 -0.34 2.52 10.57
CA THR A 71 -0.82 2.63 9.21
C THR A 71 -1.01 1.25 8.61
N TYR A 72 -2.24 0.99 8.17
CA TYR A 72 -2.58 -0.16 7.35
C TYR A 72 -3.21 0.36 6.06
N GLY A 73 -2.68 -0.04 4.90
CA GLY A 73 -3.25 0.36 3.62
C GLY A 73 -4.61 -0.30 3.41
N PHE A 74 -5.66 0.50 3.24
CA PHE A 74 -6.99 0.02 2.89
C PHE A 74 -7.47 0.75 1.63
N LEU A 75 -7.38 0.07 0.49
CA LEU A 75 -7.78 0.59 -0.83
C LEU A 75 -8.75 -0.40 -1.50
N PRO A 76 -10.02 -0.46 -1.02
CA PRO A 76 -11.00 -1.42 -1.51
C PRO A 76 -11.52 -1.02 -2.90
N LEU A 77 -10.85 -1.44 -3.97
CA LEU A 77 -11.29 -1.20 -5.34
C LEU A 77 -11.86 -2.47 -5.95
N ASN A 78 -13.19 -2.53 -6.09
CA ASN A 78 -13.84 -3.64 -6.80
C ASN A 78 -13.77 -3.39 -8.31
N VAL A 79 -12.76 -3.99 -8.96
CA VAL A 79 -12.49 -3.84 -10.38
C VAL A 79 -12.91 -5.08 -11.18
N PRO A 80 -13.32 -4.94 -12.45
CA PRO A 80 -13.62 -6.08 -13.31
C PRO A 80 -12.43 -7.05 -13.46
N PRO A 81 -12.69 -8.36 -13.67
CA PRO A 81 -11.62 -9.37 -13.80
C PRO A 81 -10.62 -9.11 -14.94
N ASP A 82 -11.04 -8.40 -15.98
CA ASP A 82 -10.23 -8.02 -17.14
C ASP A 82 -9.51 -6.66 -16.95
N PHE A 83 -9.76 -5.96 -15.86
CA PHE A 83 -9.10 -4.70 -15.54
C PHE A 83 -7.78 -4.93 -14.82
N ASN A 84 -6.67 -4.77 -15.54
CA ASN A 84 -5.34 -4.81 -14.93
C ASN A 84 -4.95 -3.43 -14.38
N SER A 85 -5.06 -3.25 -13.06
CA SER A 85 -4.76 -1.98 -12.38
C SER A 85 -3.26 -1.68 -12.23
N SER A 86 -2.42 -2.70 -12.09
CA SER A 86 -0.97 -2.53 -11.88
C SER A 86 -0.28 -1.63 -12.93
N PRO A 87 -0.46 -1.83 -14.25
CA PRO A 87 0.18 -1.00 -15.26
C PRO A 87 -0.42 0.40 -15.39
N THR A 88 -1.59 0.69 -14.80
CA THR A 88 -2.17 2.03 -14.86
C THR A 88 -1.58 2.97 -13.81
N ILE A 89 -1.02 2.42 -12.73
CA ILE A 89 -0.43 3.21 -11.64
C ILE A 89 0.78 3.98 -12.18
N HIS A 90 0.76 5.32 -12.05
CA HIS A 90 1.79 6.23 -12.58
C HIS A 90 1.92 6.24 -14.12
N ALA A 91 0.97 5.66 -14.84
CA ALA A 91 0.93 5.75 -16.30
C ALA A 91 0.30 7.07 -16.76
N ALA A 92 0.58 7.49 -18.00
CA ALA A 92 -0.01 8.70 -18.58
C ALA A 92 -1.55 8.64 -18.65
N ASP A 93 -2.11 7.43 -18.77
CA ASP A 93 -3.53 7.12 -18.84
C ASP A 93 -4.04 6.41 -17.56
N GLU A 94 -3.47 6.78 -16.40
CA GLU A 94 -3.92 6.32 -15.09
C GLU A 94 -5.44 6.49 -14.94
N ARG A 95 -6.12 5.39 -14.61
CA ARG A 95 -7.58 5.32 -14.55
C ARG A 95 -8.05 4.20 -13.63
N VAL A 96 -9.33 4.29 -13.28
CA VAL A 96 -10.06 3.29 -12.50
C VAL A 96 -11.54 3.33 -12.91
N PRO A 97 -12.28 2.22 -12.87
CA PRO A 97 -13.73 2.24 -13.06
C PRO A 97 -14.43 3.13 -12.04
N VAL A 98 -15.42 3.91 -12.46
CA VAL A 98 -16.21 4.78 -11.55
C VAL A 98 -16.89 3.96 -10.46
N SER A 99 -17.43 2.78 -10.82
CA SER A 99 -18.05 1.86 -9.86
C SER A 99 -17.08 1.38 -8.77
N ALA A 100 -15.79 1.26 -9.08
CA ALA A 100 -14.78 0.85 -8.10
C ALA A 100 -14.48 1.98 -7.11
N LEU A 101 -14.54 3.24 -7.55
CA LEU A 101 -14.43 4.41 -6.67
C LEU A 101 -15.63 4.52 -5.74
N GLU A 102 -16.84 4.34 -6.25
CA GLU A 102 -18.08 4.36 -5.44
C GLU A 102 -18.06 3.24 -4.38
N PHE A 103 -17.77 2.01 -4.79
CA PHE A 103 -17.61 0.88 -3.89
C PHE A 103 -16.54 1.16 -2.82
N GLY A 104 -15.38 1.66 -3.24
CA GLY A 104 -14.27 1.89 -2.33
C GLY A 104 -14.54 3.00 -1.32
N ALA A 105 -15.21 4.07 -1.75
CA ALA A 105 -15.62 5.15 -0.87
C ALA A 105 -16.58 4.65 0.21
N GLU A 106 -17.56 3.81 -0.15
CA GLU A 106 -18.51 3.22 0.80
C GLU A 106 -17.80 2.30 1.81
N CYS A 107 -16.89 1.43 1.35
CA CYS A 107 -16.12 0.58 2.25
C CYS A 107 -15.24 1.39 3.21
N VAL A 108 -14.60 2.47 2.74
CA VAL A 108 -13.81 3.36 3.61
C VAL A 108 -14.71 4.05 4.64
N TYR A 109 -15.88 4.53 4.22
CA TYR A 109 -16.87 5.14 5.11
C TYR A 109 -17.32 4.17 6.22
N GLU A 110 -17.66 2.94 5.87
CA GLU A 110 -18.05 1.89 6.81
C GLU A 110 -16.91 1.54 7.78
N ALA A 111 -15.69 1.39 7.27
CA ALA A 111 -14.52 1.09 8.10
C ALA A 111 -14.26 2.20 9.13
N VAL A 112 -14.34 3.47 8.73
CA VAL A 112 -14.15 4.62 9.63
C VAL A 112 -15.27 4.69 10.67
N THR A 113 -16.53 4.47 10.27
CA THR A 113 -17.69 4.51 11.19
C THR A 113 -17.61 3.46 12.28
N ARG A 114 -17.11 2.28 11.92
CA ARG A 114 -16.97 1.11 12.81
C ARG A 114 -15.67 1.11 13.60
N TYR A 115 -14.70 1.92 13.21
CA TYR A 115 -13.41 1.99 13.88
C TYR A 115 -13.59 2.32 15.37
N ARG A 116 -12.95 1.50 16.21
CA ARG A 116 -12.81 1.68 17.65
C ARG A 116 -11.31 1.55 17.91
N GLY A 117 -10.70 2.66 18.30
CA GLY A 117 -9.24 2.80 18.41
C GLY A 117 -8.58 1.83 19.39
#